data_AF-A0A392PTK0-F1
#
_entry.id   AF-A0A392PTK0-F1
#
_cell.length_a   1.000
_cell.length_b   1.000
_cell.length_c   1.000
_cell.angle_alpha   90.00
_cell.angle_beta   90.00
_cell.angle_gamma   90.00
#
_symmetry.space_group_name_H-M   'P 1'
#
loop_
_entity.id
_entity.type
_entity.pdbx_description
1 polymer ?
#
loop_
_entity_poly.entity_id
_entity_poly.type
_entity_poly.pdbx_seq_one_letter_code
_entity_poly.pdbx_strand_id
1 'polypeptide(L)'
;MWFDNTDEEASLLRDYGNKYWSGLLHDYYGPRAAIYFKYLRESLEKGEDFNLKQWRREWIKLTNDWQSRRNIFPVVSRGDTLNTSRWLFNKYLNLSNPGTLESWSERLSVKFQ
;
A
#
# COMPACT_ATOMS: atom_id res chain seq x y z
N MET A 1 -9.89 8.57 -5.39
CA MET A 1 -9.60 10.02 -5.30
C MET A 1 -10.90 10.79 -5.38
N TRP A 2 -10.97 11.97 -4.78
CA TRP A 2 -12.12 12.87 -5.00
C TRP A 2 -12.02 13.52 -6.39
N PHE A 3 -13.06 14.20 -6.86
CA PHE A 3 -13.24 14.54 -8.29
C PHE A 3 -12.31 15.66 -8.82
N ASP A 4 -11.62 16.38 -7.95
CA ASP A 4 -10.91 17.64 -8.21
C ASP A 4 -9.38 17.46 -8.42
N ASN A 5 -8.94 16.33 -8.94
CA ASN A 5 -7.53 16.08 -9.21
C ASN A 5 -7.09 16.55 -10.61
N THR A 6 -5.78 16.74 -10.77
CA THR A 6 -5.09 16.94 -12.06
C THR A 6 -4.17 15.76 -12.34
N ASP A 7 -3.43 15.77 -13.45
CA ASP A 7 -2.43 14.73 -13.75
C ASP A 7 -1.28 14.68 -12.73
N GLU A 8 -1.02 15.77 -12.02
CA GLU A 8 0.11 15.89 -11.09
C GLU A 8 -0.33 16.19 -9.66
N GLU A 9 -1.57 16.59 -9.42
CA GLU A 9 -2.06 16.94 -8.10
C GLU A 9 -3.26 16.08 -7.74
N ALA A 10 -3.12 15.35 -6.63
CA ALA A 10 -4.22 14.62 -6.06
C ALA A 10 -5.13 15.58 -5.28
N SER A 11 -6.44 15.33 -5.33
CA SER A 11 -7.43 16.01 -4.51
C SER A 11 -7.01 16.19 -3.04
N LEU A 12 -7.39 17.31 -2.43
CA LEU A 12 -7.22 17.52 -0.99
C LEU A 12 -8.03 16.52 -0.15
N LEU A 13 -9.14 16.00 -0.69
CA LEU A 13 -9.98 14.99 -0.07
C LEU A 13 -9.60 13.56 -0.49
N ARG A 14 -8.46 13.36 -1.14
CA ARG A 14 -7.98 12.02 -1.51
C ARG A 14 -7.99 11.10 -0.29
N ASP A 15 -8.57 9.91 -0.48
CA ASP A 15 -8.69 8.86 0.54
C ASP A 15 -9.44 9.25 1.84
N TYR A 16 -10.14 10.40 1.91
CA TYR A 16 -11.01 10.75 3.06
C TYR A 16 -12.05 9.67 3.35
N GLY A 17 -12.61 9.08 2.28
CA GLY A 17 -13.59 8.01 2.35
C GLY A 17 -13.00 6.59 2.46
N ASN A 18 -11.72 6.43 2.81
CA ASN A 18 -11.03 5.14 2.76
C ASN A 18 -11.74 4.02 3.56
N LYS A 19 -11.55 2.78 3.11
CA LYS A 19 -12.08 1.55 3.70
C LYS A 19 -11.09 0.41 3.48
N TYR A 20 -11.02 -0.54 4.41
CA TYR A 20 -10.24 -1.76 4.28
C TYR A 20 -11.09 -2.90 3.73
N TRP A 21 -11.70 -2.68 2.55
CA TRP A 21 -12.53 -3.68 1.88
C TRP A 21 -11.70 -4.57 0.97
N SER A 22 -12.01 -5.86 0.91
CA SER A 22 -11.21 -6.87 0.20
C SER A 22 -10.84 -6.47 -1.24
N GLY A 23 -11.84 -6.11 -2.06
CA GLY A 23 -11.61 -5.69 -3.44
C GLY A 23 -10.83 -4.38 -3.54
N LEU A 24 -11.07 -3.43 -2.62
CA LEU A 24 -10.39 -2.14 -2.61
C LEU A 24 -8.91 -2.30 -2.18
N LEU A 25 -8.62 -3.15 -1.20
CA LEU A 25 -7.26 -3.45 -0.77
C LEU A 25 -6.43 -4.02 -1.92
N HIS A 26 -6.98 -4.99 -2.63
CA HIS A 26 -6.29 -5.64 -3.74
C HIS A 26 -6.20 -4.76 -5.00
N ASP A 27 -7.31 -4.15 -5.45
CA ASP A 27 -7.35 -3.49 -6.76
C ASP A 27 -6.96 -1.99 -6.72
N TYR A 28 -7.09 -1.33 -5.56
CA TYR A 28 -6.87 0.12 -5.42
C TYR A 28 -5.65 0.46 -4.57
N TYR A 29 -5.53 -0.09 -3.35
CA TYR A 29 -4.38 0.23 -2.48
C TYR A 29 -3.12 -0.55 -2.88
N GLY A 30 -3.24 -1.83 -3.24
CA GLY A 30 -2.12 -2.70 -3.61
C GLY A 30 -1.26 -2.14 -4.75
N PRO A 31 -1.82 -1.83 -5.94
CA PRO A 31 -1.06 -1.28 -7.05
C PRO A 31 -0.41 0.06 -6.72
N ARG A 32 -1.10 0.92 -5.95
CA ARG A 32 -0.57 2.21 -5.50
C ARG A 32 0.64 2.07 -4.57
N ALA A 33 0.64 1.07 -3.68
CA ALA A 33 1.80 0.75 -2.85
C ALA A 33 2.94 0.14 -3.69
N ALA A 34 2.61 -0.75 -4.63
CA ALA A 34 3.60 -1.41 -5.48
C ALA A 34 4.43 -0.41 -6.31
N ILE A 35 3.79 0.62 -6.89
CA ILE A 35 4.53 1.64 -7.64
C ILE A 35 5.43 2.49 -6.74
N TYR A 36 5.07 2.71 -5.47
CA TYR A 36 5.98 3.42 -4.55
C TYR A 36 7.29 2.63 -4.38
N PHE A 37 7.20 1.33 -4.11
CA PHE A 37 8.39 0.48 -3.98
C PHE A 37 9.17 0.32 -5.28
N LYS A 38 8.49 0.30 -6.43
CA LYS A 38 9.14 0.33 -7.75
C LYS A 38 10.05 1.55 -7.88
N TYR A 39 9.50 2.76 -7.69
CA TYR A 39 10.26 4.01 -7.84
C TYR A 39 11.37 4.15 -6.78
N LEU A 40 11.11 3.69 -5.56
CA LEU A 40 12.10 3.70 -4.50
C LEU A 40 13.30 2.79 -4.86
N ARG A 41 13.03 1.58 -5.35
CA ARG A 41 14.08 0.68 -5.80
C ARG A 41 14.87 1.26 -6.98
N GLU A 42 14.18 1.83 -7.97
CA GLU A 42 14.85 2.45 -9.12
C GLU A 42 15.76 3.61 -8.71
N SER A 43 15.34 4.44 -7.75
CA SER A 43 16.14 5.52 -7.17
C SER A 43 17.40 4.98 -6.50
N LEU A 44 17.27 3.92 -5.69
CA LEU A 44 18.40 3.28 -5.02
C LEU A 44 19.39 2.62 -6.00
N GLU A 45 18.88 1.91 -7.00
CA GLU A 45 19.70 1.22 -8.01
C GLU A 45 20.50 2.19 -8.89
N LYS A 46 19.93 3.38 -9.15
CA LYS A 46 20.58 4.41 -9.98
C LYS A 46 21.43 5.40 -9.16
N GLY A 47 21.25 5.46 -7.84
CA GLY A 47 21.86 6.48 -6.99
C GLY A 47 21.31 7.89 -7.26
N GLU A 48 20.05 7.97 -7.71
CA GLU A 48 19.36 9.23 -8.03
C GLU A 48 18.27 9.52 -7.00
N ASP A 49 17.85 10.78 -6.89
CA ASP A 49 16.72 11.16 -6.04
C ASP A 49 15.41 10.49 -6.49
N PHE A 50 14.51 10.25 -5.54
CA PHE A 50 13.19 9.70 -5.83
C PHE A 50 12.42 10.60 -6.79
N ASN A 51 12.07 10.09 -7.97
CA ASN A 51 11.33 10.84 -8.98
C ASN A 51 9.85 11.04 -8.58
N LEU A 52 9.62 11.97 -7.67
CA LEU A 52 8.32 12.24 -7.05
C LEU A 52 7.26 12.62 -8.07
N LYS A 53 7.65 13.40 -9.08
CA LYS A 53 6.73 13.90 -10.12
C LYS A 53 6.18 12.74 -10.95
N GLN A 54 7.07 11.88 -11.43
CA GLN A 54 6.67 10.77 -12.29
C GLN A 54 5.92 9.69 -11.50
N TRP A 55 6.36 9.36 -10.28
CA TRP A 55 5.60 8.48 -9.37
C TRP A 55 4.18 9.01 -9.14
N ARG A 56 4.03 10.31 -8.87
CA ARG A 56 2.73 10.92 -8.57
C ARG A 56 1.78 10.86 -9.76
N ARG A 57 2.26 11.12 -10.98
CA ARG A 57 1.48 10.95 -12.22
C ARG A 57 0.96 9.52 -12.36
N GLU A 58 1.82 8.51 -12.17
CA GLU A 58 1.40 7.11 -12.21
C GLU A 58 0.39 6.78 -11.11
N TRP A 59 0.61 7.28 -9.89
CA TRP A 59 -0.28 7.05 -8.75
C TRP A 59 -1.69 7.64 -8.97
N ILE A 60 -1.76 8.84 -9.54
CA ILE A 60 -3.03 9.48 -9.89
C ILE A 60 -3.70 8.71 -11.03
N LYS A 61 -2.94 8.33 -12.06
CA LYS A 61 -3.47 7.53 -13.17
C LYS A 61 -4.08 6.22 -12.70
N LEU A 62 -3.37 5.44 -11.86
CA LEU A 62 -3.90 4.19 -11.29
C LEU A 62 -5.22 4.42 -10.56
N THR A 63 -5.31 5.53 -9.84
CA THR A 63 -6.52 5.90 -9.10
C THR A 63 -7.69 6.21 -10.03
N ASN A 64 -7.48 7.08 -11.02
CA ASN A 64 -8.51 7.47 -11.99
C ASN A 64 -8.97 6.27 -12.85
N ASP A 65 -8.02 5.44 -13.28
CA ASP A 65 -8.31 4.20 -14.00
C ASP A 65 -9.16 3.28 -13.14
N TRP A 66 -8.82 3.09 -11.86
CA TRP A 66 -9.62 2.25 -10.97
C TRP A 66 -11.06 2.79 -10.79
N GLN A 67 -11.21 4.12 -10.65
CA GLN A 67 -12.53 4.75 -10.47
C GLN A 67 -13.44 4.64 -11.69
N SER A 68 -12.87 4.61 -12.90
CA SER A 68 -13.63 4.51 -14.15
C SER A 68 -13.92 3.05 -14.56
N ARG A 69 -13.21 2.07 -14.00
CA ARG A 69 -13.41 0.64 -14.27
C ARG A 69 -14.80 0.15 -13.83
N ARG A 70 -15.26 -0.91 -14.50
CA ARG A 70 -16.54 -1.59 -14.22
C ARG A 70 -16.33 -3.04 -13.77
N ASN A 71 -15.32 -3.26 -12.92
CA ASN A 71 -15.01 -4.58 -12.39
C ASN A 71 -16.19 -5.14 -11.57
N ILE A 72 -16.41 -6.44 -11.65
CA ILE A 72 -17.40 -7.15 -10.83
C ILE A 72 -16.69 -7.67 -9.58
N PHE A 73 -17.18 -7.30 -8.40
CA PHE A 73 -16.64 -7.75 -7.12
C PHE A 73 -17.52 -8.85 -6.51
N PRO A 74 -16.93 -9.88 -5.87
CA PRO A 74 -17.70 -10.90 -5.17
C PRO A 74 -18.55 -10.31 -4.05
N VAL A 75 -19.80 -10.75 -3.94
CA VAL A 75 -20.73 -10.35 -2.86
C VAL A 75 -20.83 -11.38 -1.74
N VAL A 76 -20.25 -12.56 -1.94
CA VAL A 76 -20.18 -13.64 -0.96
C VAL A 76 -18.78 -13.67 -0.35
N SER A 77 -18.70 -13.78 0.96
CA SER A 77 -17.43 -13.91 1.68
C SER A 77 -16.77 -15.27 1.39
N ARG A 78 -15.43 -15.28 1.36
CA ARG A 78 -14.62 -16.49 1.17
C ARG A 78 -13.40 -16.44 2.09
N GLY A 79 -13.04 -17.60 2.65
CA GLY A 79 -11.86 -17.77 3.49
C GLY A 79 -12.18 -18.06 4.95
N ASP A 80 -11.14 -18.36 5.72
CA ASP A 80 -11.23 -18.66 7.16
C ASP A 80 -10.63 -17.51 7.96
N THR A 81 -11.48 -16.73 8.62
CA THR A 81 -11.09 -15.52 9.33
C THR A 81 -10.24 -15.81 10.56
N LEU A 82 -10.51 -16.90 11.28
CA LEU A 82 -9.76 -17.29 12.48
C LEU A 82 -8.35 -17.74 12.13
N ASN A 83 -8.23 -18.63 11.14
CA ASN A 83 -6.94 -19.12 10.70
C ASN A 83 -6.11 -18.01 10.06
N THR A 84 -6.72 -17.13 9.26
CA THR A 84 -6.03 -15.96 8.68
C THR A 84 -5.53 -15.01 9.77
N SER A 85 -6.35 -14.71 10.78
CA SER A 85 -5.97 -13.80 11.87
C SER A 85 -4.81 -14.37 12.71
N ARG A 86 -4.85 -15.67 13.04
CA ARG A 86 -3.75 -16.36 13.74
C ARG A 86 -2.46 -16.33 12.93
N TRP A 87 -2.55 -16.59 11.62
CA TRP A 87 -1.39 -16.54 10.74
C TRP A 87 -0.78 -15.14 10.69
N LEU A 88 -1.60 -14.09 10.51
CA LEU A 88 -1.12 -12.70 10.50
C LEU A 88 -0.46 -12.31 11.82
N PHE A 89 -1.06 -12.67 12.96
CA PHE A 89 -0.47 -12.42 14.27
C PHE A 89 0.90 -13.09 14.39
N ASN A 90 0.99 -14.38 14.08
CA ASN A 90 2.24 -15.14 14.20
C ASN A 90 3.34 -14.64 13.26
N LYS A 91 2.97 -14.12 12.09
CA LYS A 91 3.92 -13.60 11.11
C LYS A 91 4.44 -12.21 11.43
N TYR A 92 3.57 -11.31 11.92
CA TYR A 92 3.90 -9.89 12.01
C TYR A 92 4.00 -9.33 13.44
N LEU A 93 3.37 -9.97 14.43
CA LEU A 93 3.22 -9.44 15.80
C LEU A 93 3.74 -10.36 16.90
N ASN A 94 3.84 -11.67 16.66
CA ASN A 94 4.29 -12.62 17.66
C ASN A 94 5.81 -12.49 17.87
N LEU A 95 6.21 -11.60 18.77
CA LEU A 95 7.59 -11.36 19.20
C LEU A 95 8.26 -12.58 19.86
N SER A 96 7.60 -13.73 20.00
CA SER A 96 8.29 -14.97 20.38
C SER A 96 8.85 -15.73 19.17
N ASN A 97 8.50 -15.29 17.95
CA ASN A 97 9.03 -15.81 16.70
C ASN A 97 10.38 -15.12 16.38
N PRO A 98 11.52 -15.85 16.29
CA PRO A 98 12.84 -15.23 16.15
C PRO A 98 12.95 -14.29 14.94
N GLY A 99 12.32 -14.63 13.81
CA GLY A 99 12.33 -13.77 12.61
C GLY A 99 11.54 -12.46 12.75
N THR A 100 10.67 -12.34 13.77
CA THR A 100 10.00 -11.07 14.09
C THR A 100 10.83 -10.23 15.06
N LEU A 101 11.46 -10.86 16.06
CA LEU A 101 12.31 -10.20 17.06
C LEU A 101 13.45 -9.40 16.42
N GLU A 102 14.21 -10.01 15.50
CA GLU A 102 15.30 -9.34 14.77
C GLU A 102 14.82 -8.06 14.06
N SER A 103 13.64 -8.13 13.42
CA SER A 103 13.06 -7.00 12.67
C SER A 103 12.60 -5.82 13.53
N TRP A 104 12.28 -6.07 14.80
CA TRP A 104 11.83 -5.05 15.76
C TRP A 104 12.99 -4.50 16.60
N SER A 105 13.99 -5.32 16.93
CA SER A 105 15.22 -4.85 17.59
C SER A 105 16.00 -3.86 16.72
N GLU A 106 16.16 -4.14 15.42
CA GLU A 106 16.81 -3.20 14.49
C GLU A 106 16.08 -1.86 14.39
N ARG A 107 14.74 -1.84 14.42
CA ARG A 107 13.94 -0.60 14.33
C ARG A 107 14.03 0.27 15.58
N LEU A 108 14.23 -0.32 16.76
CA LEU A 108 14.38 0.43 18.00
C LEU A 108 15.80 1.00 18.13
N SER A 109 16.82 0.32 17.61
CA SER A 109 18.20 0.79 17.62
C SER A 109 18.43 2.00 16.71
N VAL A 110 17.73 2.10 15.57
CA VAL A 110 17.86 3.25 14.64
C VAL A 110 17.19 4.53 15.18
N LYS A 111 16.37 4.46 16.23
CA LYS A 111 15.70 5.64 16.82
C LYS A 111 16.51 6.35 17.92
N PHE A 112 17.71 5.87 18.26
CA PHE A 112 18.57 6.44 19.31
C PHE A 112 19.96 6.88 18.83
N GLN A 113 20.09 7.24 17.56
CA GLN A 113 21.26 7.91 16.98
C GLN A 113 20.82 9.18 16.26
#